data_AF-A0A4Y2D8X6-F1
#
_entry.id   AF-A0A4Y2D8X6-F1
#
_cell.length_a   1.000
_cell.length_b   1.000
_cell.length_c   1.000
_cell.angle_alpha   90.00
_cell.angle_beta   90.00
_cell.angle_gamma   90.00
#
_symmetry.space_group_name_H-M   'P 1'
#
loop_
_entity.id
_entity.type
_entity.pdbx_description
1 polymer ?
#
loop_
_entity_poly.entity_id
_entity_poly.type
_entity_poly.pdbx_seq_one_letter_code
_entity_poly.pdbx_strand_id
1 'polypeptide(L)'
;MVLILSHGQGGFSVNKALEIENLKDASYISQRVIHEFIKLSGAIYDLKITKEMRTTATSAREKYMQYLKSERSKEKIERKQLKRKALEEEIDFLKQKKMSLQKDIHQTNEEANDLANEAEKSKDINLFIQLHELRKTITEKEIKINALDVKLNEKSLEFNDI
;
A
#
# COMPACT_ATOMS: atom_id res chain seq x y z
N MET A 1 -5.95 -18.55 11.90
CA MET A 1 -5.27 -19.18 13.04
C MET A 1 -5.24 -18.11 14.11
N VAL A 2 -6.17 -18.17 15.05
CA VAL A 2 -6.28 -17.19 16.14
C VAL A 2 -5.16 -17.56 17.12
N LEU A 3 -4.17 -16.70 17.30
CA LEU A 3 -3.08 -16.93 18.26
C LEU A 3 -3.65 -16.69 19.67
N ILE A 4 -4.07 -17.76 20.35
CA ILE A 4 -4.57 -17.72 21.74
C ILE A 4 -3.46 -18.10 22.74
N LEU A 5 -2.25 -18.37 22.25
CA LEU A 5 -1.16 -18.95 23.02
C LEU A 5 -0.12 -17.88 23.37
N SER A 6 -0.05 -17.52 24.64
CA SER A 6 1.06 -16.72 25.18
C SER A 6 2.07 -17.65 25.87
N HIS A 7 3.36 -17.40 25.68
CA HIS A 7 4.45 -18.23 26.19
C HIS A 7 4.72 -17.88 27.66
N GLY A 8 4.29 -18.73 28.59
CA GLY A 8 4.65 -18.69 30.01
C GLY A 8 5.57 -19.85 30.37
N GLN A 9 6.40 -19.69 31.41
CA GLN A 9 7.47 -20.62 31.83
C GLN A 9 7.01 -22.03 32.29
N GLY A 10 5.75 -22.42 32.07
CA GLY A 10 5.19 -23.73 32.47
C GLY A 10 4.22 -24.36 31.47
N GLY A 11 4.21 -23.91 30.21
CA GLY A 11 3.32 -24.41 29.17
C GLY A 11 2.34 -23.37 28.61
N PHE A 12 1.64 -23.73 27.54
CA PHE A 12 0.69 -22.88 26.83
C PHE A 12 -0.49 -22.47 27.75
N SER A 13 -0.62 -21.18 28.06
CA SER A 13 -1.81 -20.64 28.73
C SER A 13 -2.69 -19.87 27.73
N VAL A 14 -4.00 -20.16 27.78
CA VAL A 14 -5.02 -19.46 26.99
C VAL A 14 -5.19 -18.06 27.57
N ASN A 15 -4.73 -17.03 26.84
CA ASN A 15 -4.90 -15.65 27.29
C ASN A 15 -6.35 -15.19 27.10
N LYS A 16 -7.18 -15.45 28.11
CA LYS A 16 -8.64 -15.20 28.09
C LYS A 16 -9.01 -13.73 27.88
N ALA A 17 -8.14 -12.79 28.23
CA ALA A 17 -8.36 -11.36 28.01
C ALA A 17 -8.26 -10.98 26.52
N LEU A 18 -7.38 -11.65 25.77
CA LEU A 18 -7.14 -11.40 24.34
C LEU A 18 -8.17 -12.10 23.45
N GLU A 19 -8.84 -13.14 23.97
CA GLU A 19 -9.97 -13.80 23.32
C GLU A 19 -11.22 -12.90 23.32
N ILE A 20 -11.36 -12.05 24.35
CA ILE A 20 -12.50 -11.13 24.50
C ILE A 20 -12.42 -9.98 23.48
N GLU A 21 -11.22 -9.48 23.20
CA GLU A 21 -11.02 -8.37 22.26
C GLU A 21 -11.11 -8.81 20.78
N ASN A 22 -10.91 -10.10 20.49
CA ASN A 22 -10.87 -10.64 19.12
C ASN A 22 -12.22 -11.15 18.59
N LEU A 23 -13.23 -11.35 19.44
CA LEU A 23 -14.55 -11.85 19.05
C LEU A 23 -15.51 -10.69 18.75
N LYS A 24 -16.09 -10.68 17.55
CA LYS A 24 -17.14 -9.71 17.17
C LYS A 24 -18.41 -9.96 17.97
N ASP A 25 -19.23 -8.93 18.19
CA ASP A 25 -20.51 -8.99 18.96
C ASP A 25 -21.40 -10.19 18.61
N ALA A 26 -21.49 -10.54 17.31
CA ALA A 26 -22.25 -11.69 16.84
C ALA A 26 -21.77 -13.03 17.42
N SER A 27 -20.48 -13.17 17.71
CA SER A 27 -19.90 -14.36 18.33
C SER A 27 -20.34 -14.49 19.79
N TYR A 28 -20.44 -13.38 20.53
CA TYR A 28 -20.93 -13.37 21.91
C TYR A 28 -22.41 -13.74 21.98
N ILE A 29 -23.22 -13.16 21.09
CA ILE A 29 -24.63 -13.49 20.97
C ILE A 29 -24.78 -15.00 20.70
N SER A 30 -23.99 -15.54 19.77
CA SER A 30 -24.01 -16.97 19.44
C SER A 30 -23.60 -17.85 20.64
N GLN A 31 -22.52 -17.51 21.35
CA GLN A 31 -22.09 -18.24 22.55
C GLN A 31 -23.14 -18.22 23.65
N ARG A 32 -23.78 -17.07 23.89
CA ARG A 32 -24.85 -16.94 24.89
C ARG A 32 -26.03 -17.84 24.55
N VAL A 33 -26.48 -17.83 23.29
CA VAL A 33 -27.59 -18.69 22.83
C VAL A 33 -27.25 -20.16 23.01
N ILE A 34 -26.03 -20.59 22.68
CA ILE A 34 -25.56 -21.97 22.88
C ILE A 34 -25.56 -22.33 24.37
N HIS A 35 -25.02 -21.45 25.21
CA HIS A 35 -24.95 -21.68 26.65
C HIS A 35 -26.33 -21.77 27.30
N GLU A 36 -27.26 -20.88 26.91
CA GLU A 36 -28.64 -20.88 27.39
C GLU A 36 -29.39 -22.14 26.95
N PHE A 37 -29.21 -22.57 25.70
CA PHE A 37 -29.76 -23.82 25.19
C PHE A 37 -29.26 -25.04 25.98
N ILE A 38 -27.95 -25.14 26.23
CA ILE A 38 -27.37 -26.24 27.02
C ILE A 38 -27.96 -26.24 28.44
N LYS A 39 -28.05 -25.07 29.09
CA LYS A 39 -28.60 -24.94 30.44
C LYS A 39 -30.07 -25.38 30.52
N LEU A 40 -30.89 -25.05 29.50
CA LEU A 40 -32.28 -25.46 29.41
C LEU A 40 -32.44 -26.96 29.11
N SER A 41 -31.48 -27.54 28.39
CA SER A 41 -31.50 -28.95 27.99
C SER A 41 -31.07 -29.92 29.10
N GLY A 42 -30.67 -29.41 30.27
CA GLY A 42 -30.14 -30.21 31.38
C GLY A 42 -28.62 -30.38 31.31
N ALA A 43 -28.11 -31.58 31.61
CA ALA A 43 -26.68 -31.88 31.52
C ALA A 43 -26.26 -32.15 30.06
N ILE A 44 -25.03 -31.77 29.71
CA ILE A 44 -24.44 -32.03 28.38
C ILE A 44 -24.51 -33.53 28.02
N TYR A 45 -24.42 -34.40 29.04
CA TYR A 45 -24.40 -35.85 28.89
C TYR A 45 -25.74 -36.46 28.44
N ASP A 46 -26.85 -35.77 28.69
CA ASP A 46 -28.20 -36.23 28.31
C ASP A 46 -28.65 -35.68 26.94
N LEU A 47 -27.86 -34.78 26.35
CA LEU A 47 -28.19 -34.12 25.09
C LEU A 47 -27.98 -35.06 23.90
N LYS A 48 -29.08 -35.58 23.34
CA LYS A 48 -29.03 -36.42 22.13
C LYS A 48 -28.65 -35.59 20.90
N ILE A 49 -27.49 -35.86 20.30
CA ILE A 49 -27.06 -35.20 19.06
C ILE A 49 -27.92 -35.66 17.88
N THR A 50 -28.80 -34.78 17.42
CA THR A 50 -29.67 -35.04 16.27
C THR A 50 -28.93 -34.93 14.94
N LYS A 51 -29.51 -35.49 13.88
CA LYS A 51 -28.97 -35.38 12.51
C LYS A 51 -28.94 -33.92 12.06
N GLU A 52 -29.96 -33.14 12.40
CA GLU A 52 -30.08 -31.71 12.06
C GLU A 52 -28.97 -30.86 12.68
N MET A 53 -28.60 -31.14 13.94
CA MET A 53 -27.47 -30.47 14.60
C MET A 53 -26.17 -30.73 13.84
N ARG A 54 -25.93 -31.98 13.41
CA ARG A 54 -24.75 -32.33 12.62
C ARG A 54 -24.76 -31.62 11.27
N THR A 55 -25.88 -31.63 10.55
CA THR A 55 -26.00 -30.96 9.24
C THR A 55 -25.80 -29.46 9.36
N THR A 56 -26.39 -28.82 10.37
CA THR A 56 -26.24 -27.39 10.63
C THR A 56 -24.80 -27.02 10.97
N ALA A 57 -24.14 -27.82 11.82
CA ALA A 57 -22.73 -27.62 12.17
C ALA A 57 -21.80 -27.75 10.94
N THR A 58 -22.02 -28.77 10.10
CA THR A 58 -21.28 -28.93 8.84
C THR A 58 -21.51 -27.76 7.89
N SER A 59 -22.76 -27.31 7.71
CA SER A 59 -23.07 -26.16 6.86
C SER A 59 -22.43 -24.86 7.39
N ALA A 60 -22.45 -24.64 8.70
CA ALA A 60 -21.79 -23.49 9.33
C ALA A 60 -20.26 -23.53 9.11
N ARG A 61 -19.64 -24.71 9.24
CA ARG A 61 -18.22 -24.93 8.94
C ARG A 61 -17.89 -24.60 7.48
N GLU A 62 -18.71 -25.05 6.54
CA GLU A 62 -18.54 -24.77 5.11
C GLU A 62 -18.65 -23.29 4.79
N LYS A 63 -19.68 -22.60 5.31
CA LYS A 63 -19.86 -21.15 5.16
C LYS A 63 -18.65 -20.38 5.71
N TYR A 64 -18.15 -20.78 6.88
CA TYR A 64 -16.95 -20.16 7.45
C TYR A 64 -15.71 -20.37 6.56
N MET A 65 -15.54 -21.58 6.00
CA MET A 65 -14.43 -21.85 5.07
C MET A 65 -14.54 -21.04 3.78
N GLN A 66 -15.75 -20.86 3.24
CA GLN A 66 -15.99 -19.99 2.09
C GLN A 66 -15.67 -18.53 2.42
N TYR A 67 -16.09 -18.04 3.58
CA TYR A 67 -15.73 -16.70 4.07
C TYR A 67 -14.21 -16.52 4.17
N LEU A 68 -13.48 -17.47 4.78
CA LEU A 68 -12.03 -17.37 4.86
C LEU A 68 -11.34 -17.36 3.48
N LYS A 69 -11.87 -18.10 2.51
CA LYS A 69 -11.37 -18.07 1.13
C LYS A 69 -11.63 -16.71 0.47
N SER A 70 -12.81 -16.14 0.67
CA SER A 70 -13.16 -14.84 0.08
C SER A 70 -12.35 -13.71 0.69
N GLU A 71 -12.14 -13.69 2.01
CA GLU A 71 -11.27 -12.69 2.67
C GLU A 71 -9.83 -12.75 2.15
N ARG A 72 -9.24 -13.95 2.04
CA ARG A 72 -7.90 -14.10 1.44
C ARG A 72 -7.85 -13.62 0.00
N SER A 73 -8.93 -13.79 -0.76
CA SER A 73 -9.02 -13.29 -2.13
C SER A 73 -9.09 -11.76 -2.17
N LYS A 74 -9.91 -11.14 -1.30
CA LYS A 74 -10.00 -9.69 -1.18
C LYS A 74 -8.66 -9.09 -0.78
N GLU A 75 -8.00 -9.63 0.24
CA GLU A 75 -6.69 -9.12 0.67
C GLU A 75 -5.62 -9.20 -0.45
N LYS A 76 -5.71 -10.18 -1.35
CA LYS A 76 -4.81 -10.26 -2.52
C LYS A 76 -5.11 -9.14 -3.51
N ILE A 77 -6.38 -8.88 -3.78
CA ILE A 77 -6.83 -7.80 -4.68
C ILE A 77 -6.45 -6.44 -4.11
N GLU A 78 -6.75 -6.20 -2.83
CA GLU A 78 -6.40 -4.96 -2.13
C GLU A 78 -4.90 -4.71 -2.12
N ARG A 79 -4.08 -5.73 -1.82
CA ARG A 79 -2.61 -5.60 -1.90
C ARG A 79 -2.14 -5.26 -3.31
N LYS A 80 -2.75 -5.83 -4.35
CA LYS A 80 -2.42 -5.52 -5.75
C LYS A 80 -2.81 -4.08 -6.09
N GLN A 81 -4.00 -3.63 -5.67
CA GLN A 81 -4.47 -2.27 -5.87
C GLN A 81 -3.62 -1.24 -5.14
N LEU A 82 -3.22 -1.51 -3.89
CA LEU A 82 -2.33 -0.63 -3.12
C LEU A 82 -0.96 -0.48 -3.80
N LYS A 83 -0.38 -1.59 -4.29
CA LYS A 83 0.87 -1.54 -5.05
C LYS A 83 0.74 -0.72 -6.33
N ARG A 84 -0.34 -0.93 -7.08
CA ARG A 84 -0.62 -0.18 -8.32
C ARG A 84 -0.77 1.32 -8.04
N LYS A 85 -1.53 1.68 -7.01
CA LYS A 85 -1.74 3.08 -6.60
C LYS A 85 -0.43 3.75 -6.17
N ALA A 86 0.40 3.07 -5.38
CA ALA A 86 1.69 3.61 -4.95
C ALA A 86 2.64 3.86 -6.15
N LEU A 87 2.65 2.96 -7.13
CA LEU A 87 3.45 3.16 -8.36
C LEU A 87 2.90 4.29 -9.24
N GLU A 88 1.58 4.43 -9.33
CA GLU A 88 0.94 5.53 -10.06
C GLU A 88 1.32 6.89 -9.44
N GLU A 89 1.27 7.00 -8.11
CA GLU A 89 1.72 8.20 -7.37
C GLU A 89 3.22 8.48 -7.59
N GLU A 90 4.07 7.44 -7.61
CA GLU A 90 5.51 7.59 -7.90
C GLU A 90 5.76 8.08 -9.33
N ILE A 91 5.06 7.53 -10.32
CA ILE A 91 5.16 7.95 -11.73
C ILE A 91 4.72 9.41 -11.89
N ASP A 92 3.61 9.80 -11.29
CA ASP A 92 3.11 11.16 -11.38
C ASP A 92 4.05 12.16 -10.70
N PHE A 93 4.63 11.81 -9.56
CA PHE A 93 5.68 12.61 -8.92
C PHE A 93 6.89 12.80 -9.84
N LEU A 94 7.37 11.73 -10.50
CA LEU A 94 8.49 11.81 -11.43
C LEU A 94 8.17 12.69 -12.65
N LYS A 95 6.95 12.60 -13.21
CA LYS A 95 6.48 13.46 -14.31
C LYS A 95 6.46 14.93 -13.90
N GLN A 96 5.91 15.24 -12.72
CA GLN A 96 5.87 16.62 -12.20
C GLN A 96 7.27 17.18 -12.00
N LYS A 97 8.18 16.39 -11.42
CA LYS A 97 9.58 16.78 -11.24
C LYS A 97 10.28 17.07 -12.56
N LYS A 98 10.07 16.22 -13.58
CA LYS A 98 10.58 16.44 -14.93
C LYS A 98 10.06 17.76 -15.51
N MET A 99 8.75 17.98 -15.44
CA MET A 99 8.11 19.19 -15.97
C MET A 99 8.64 20.47 -15.32
N SER A 100 8.85 20.46 -13.99
CA SER A 100 9.46 21.59 -13.28
C SER A 100 10.87 21.89 -13.80
N LEU A 101 11.73 20.87 -13.95
CA LEU A 101 13.07 21.06 -14.47
C LEU A 101 13.08 21.57 -15.92
N GLN A 102 12.15 21.11 -16.75
CA GLN A 102 12.01 21.59 -18.13
C GLN A 102 11.63 23.07 -18.16
N LYS A 103 10.71 23.51 -17.28
CA LYS A 103 10.35 24.92 -17.15
C LYS A 103 11.53 25.75 -16.67
N ASP A 104 12.27 25.27 -15.69
CA ASP A 104 13.46 25.97 -15.18
C ASP A 104 14.54 26.11 -16.25
N ILE A 105 14.76 25.06 -17.07
CA ILE A 105 15.70 25.11 -18.21
C ILE A 105 15.23 26.14 -19.23
N HIS A 106 13.94 26.16 -19.58
CA HIS A 106 13.40 27.14 -20.53
C HIS A 106 13.69 28.57 -20.07
N GLN A 107 13.37 28.89 -18.82
CA GLN A 107 13.61 30.22 -18.26
C GLN A 107 15.13 30.53 -18.23
N THR A 108 15.96 29.60 -17.77
CA THR A 108 17.42 29.80 -17.72
C THR A 108 18.00 30.00 -19.13
N ASN A 109 17.43 29.35 -20.15
CA ASN A 109 17.83 29.52 -21.55
C ASN A 109 17.45 30.89 -22.10
N GLU A 110 16.26 31.40 -21.77
CA GLU A 110 15.85 32.77 -22.12
C GLU A 110 16.80 33.79 -21.49
N GLU A 111 17.08 33.67 -20.19
CA GLU A 111 18.06 34.51 -19.48
C GLU A 111 19.45 34.43 -20.11
N ALA A 112 19.92 33.22 -20.47
CA ALA A 112 21.20 33.03 -21.15
C ALA A 112 21.23 33.68 -22.55
N ASN A 113 20.12 33.66 -23.29
CA ASN A 113 20.05 34.27 -24.61
C ASN A 113 20.05 35.82 -24.52
N ASP A 114 19.32 36.38 -23.55
CA ASP A 114 19.33 37.82 -23.29
C ASP A 114 20.72 38.30 -22.89
N LEU A 115 21.37 37.55 -22.00
CA LEU A 115 22.73 37.85 -21.54
C LEU A 115 23.77 37.72 -22.66
N ALA A 116 23.59 36.75 -23.58
CA ALA A 116 24.43 36.64 -24.77
C ALA A 116 24.28 37.86 -25.71
N ASN A 117 23.04 38.30 -25.94
CA ASN A 117 22.77 39.50 -26.76
C ASN A 117 23.39 40.76 -26.14
N GLU A 118 23.37 40.88 -24.81
CA GLU A 118 23.99 42.00 -24.09
C GLU A 118 25.51 41.94 -24.12
N ALA A 119 26.10 40.75 -23.93
CA ALA A 119 27.54 40.52 -24.01
C ALA A 119 28.09 40.88 -25.40
N GLU A 120 27.37 40.55 -26.48
CA GLU A 120 27.78 40.90 -27.85
C GLU A 120 27.74 42.42 -28.11
N LYS A 121 26.71 43.10 -27.60
CA LYS A 121 26.57 44.56 -27.75
C LYS A 121 27.62 45.33 -26.95
N SER A 122 27.83 44.94 -25.70
CA SER A 122 28.73 45.62 -24.76
C SER A 122 30.19 45.19 -24.92
N LYS A 123 30.44 44.01 -25.50
CA LYS A 123 31.75 43.32 -25.54
C LYS A 123 32.35 43.09 -24.15
N ASP A 124 31.50 42.97 -23.13
CA ASP A 124 31.93 42.71 -21.76
C ASP A 124 32.23 41.22 -21.54
N ILE A 125 33.49 40.91 -21.24
CA ILE A 125 33.98 39.56 -20.97
C ILE A 125 33.32 38.95 -19.72
N ASN A 126 32.94 39.77 -18.73
CA ASN A 126 32.29 39.26 -17.51
C ASN A 126 30.93 38.63 -17.81
N LEU A 127 30.18 39.19 -18.76
CA LEU A 127 28.91 38.62 -19.21
C LEU A 127 29.13 37.26 -19.89
N PHE A 128 30.19 37.10 -20.68
CA PHE A 128 30.52 35.78 -21.25
C PHE A 128 30.83 34.71 -20.19
N ILE A 129 31.47 35.10 -19.08
CA ILE A 129 31.73 34.18 -17.96
C ILE A 129 30.41 33.74 -17.31
N GLN A 130 29.51 34.69 -17.01
CA GLN A 130 28.19 34.40 -16.45
C GLN A 130 27.34 33.53 -17.39
N LEU A 131 27.35 33.82 -18.69
CA LEU A 131 26.68 33.02 -19.72
C LEU A 131 27.16 31.56 -19.69
N HIS A 132 28.47 31.35 -19.58
CA HIS A 132 29.05 30.02 -19.53
C HIS A 132 28.58 29.25 -18.28
N GLU A 133 28.48 29.91 -17.12
CA GLU A 133 27.96 29.32 -15.88
C GLU A 133 26.48 28.92 -16.01
N LEU A 134 25.65 29.75 -16.64
CA LEU A 134 24.25 29.43 -16.92
C LEU A 134 24.12 28.22 -17.84
N ARG A 135 24.90 28.18 -18.94
CA ARG A 135 24.91 27.04 -19.86
C ARG A 135 25.37 25.75 -19.19
N LYS A 136 26.37 25.81 -18.32
CA LYS A 136 26.78 24.66 -17.50
C LYS A 136 25.62 24.18 -16.64
N THR A 137 24.93 25.08 -15.96
CA THR A 137 23.76 24.75 -15.13
C THR A 137 22.63 24.09 -15.96
N ILE A 138 22.38 24.56 -17.18
CA ILE A 138 21.41 23.95 -18.11
C ILE A 138 21.81 22.51 -18.43
N THR A 139 23.05 22.27 -18.86
CA THR A 139 23.52 20.91 -19.19
C THR A 139 23.42 19.96 -18.00
N GLU A 140 23.70 20.42 -16.78
CA GLU A 140 23.53 19.62 -15.57
C GLU A 140 22.05 19.25 -15.31
N LYS A 141 21.11 20.17 -15.58
CA LYS A 141 19.68 19.91 -15.47
C LYS A 141 19.19 18.95 -16.58
N GLU A 142 19.72 19.04 -17.80
CA GLU A 142 19.40 18.11 -18.90
C GLU A 142 19.83 16.68 -18.58
N ILE A 143 21.02 16.49 -18.00
CA ILE A 143 21.48 15.17 -17.53
C ILE A 143 20.51 14.60 -16.48
N LYS A 144 20.04 15.44 -15.55
CA LYS A 144 19.03 15.02 -14.55
C LYS A 144 17.71 14.62 -15.18
N ILE A 145 17.25 15.33 -16.22
CA ILE A 145 16.04 14.95 -16.97
C ILE A 145 16.21 13.60 -17.64
N ASN A 146 17.33 13.36 -18.33
CA ASN A 146 17.61 12.07 -18.96
C ASN A 146 17.61 10.92 -17.94
N ALA A 147 18.20 11.15 -16.76
CA ALA A 147 18.16 10.17 -15.67
C ALA A 147 16.74 9.93 -15.13
N LEU A 148 15.88 10.96 -15.09
CA LEU A 148 14.47 10.80 -14.73
C LEU A 148 13.70 10.02 -15.80
N ASP A 149 14.00 10.20 -17.09
CA ASP A 149 13.37 9.47 -18.19
C ASP A 149 13.67 7.97 -18.14
N VAL A 150 14.91 7.59 -17.83
CA VAL A 150 15.27 6.18 -17.59
C VAL A 150 14.44 5.60 -16.45
N LYS A 151 14.38 6.29 -15.30
CA LYS A 151 13.60 5.85 -14.14
C LYS A 151 12.10 5.75 -14.44
N LEU A 152 11.56 6.69 -15.22
CA LEU A 152 10.15 6.71 -15.58
C LEU A 152 9.80 5.54 -16.52
N ASN A 153 10.71 5.18 -17.43
CA ASN A 153 10.57 4.00 -18.27
C ASN A 153 10.61 2.70 -17.45
N GLU A 154 11.57 2.58 -16.52
CA GLU A 154 11.65 1.44 -15.59
C GLU A 154 10.36 1.29 -14.79
N LYS A 155 9.85 2.38 -14.21
CA LYS A 155 8.61 2.39 -13.43
C LYS A 155 7.38 2.09 -14.26
N SER A 156 7.36 2.53 -15.53
CA SER A 156 6.27 2.22 -16.45
C SER A 156 6.24 0.73 -16.83
N LEU A 157 7.41 0.09 -16.95
CA LEU A 157 7.51 -1.36 -17.13
C LEU A 157 7.01 -2.10 -15.88
N GLU A 158 7.47 -1.71 -14.70
CA GLU A 158 6.99 -2.26 -13.42
C GLU A 158 5.46 -2.14 -13.27
N PHE A 159 4.88 -1.03 -13.74
CA PHE A 159 3.43 -0.81 -13.70
C PHE A 159 2.65 -1.73 -14.65
N ASN A 160 3.21 -2.01 -15.84
CA ASN A 160 2.59 -2.90 -16.82
C ASN A 160 2.62 -4.38 -16.39
N ASP A 161 3.60 -4.75 -15.56
CA ASP A 161 3.76 -6.11 -15.02
C ASP A 161 2.82 -6.43 -13.85
N ILE A 162 2.06 -5.44 -13.34
CA ILE A 162 1.09 -5.58 -12.24
C ILE A 162 -0.33 -5.74 -12.77
#